data_AF-A0A2V7WRF6-F1
#
_entry.id   AF-A0A2V7WRF6-F1
#
_cell.length_a   1.000
_cell.length_b   1.000
_cell.length_c   1.000
_cell.angle_alpha   90.00
_cell.angle_beta   90.00
_cell.angle_gamma   90.00
#
_symmetry.space_group_name_H-M   'P 1'
#
loop_
_entity.id
_entity.type
_entity.pdbx_description
1 polymer ?
#
loop_
_entity_poly.entity_id
_entity_poly.type
_entity_poly.pdbx_seq_one_letter_code
_entity_poly.pdbx_strand_id
1 'polypeptide(L)'
;DNLDVALSNRGVNNIQNVLVDVELPSQLIVLDETHDRGVTMSHDPGMNVYHYTIGNLQPGENSRVRFKVRTAFGTMSETGSVKVTAWQRDLPGDKLVETAVIKLRR
;
A
#
# COMPACT_ATOMS: atom_id res chain seq x y z
N ASP A 1 -1.66 -15.42 -0.21
CA ASP A 1 -0.41 -14.74 0.15
C ASP A 1 -0.70 -13.48 0.95
N ASN A 2 0.30 -12.95 1.66
CA ASN A 2 0.19 -11.66 2.33
C ASN A 2 1.02 -10.63 1.57
N LEU A 3 0.41 -9.49 1.27
CA LEU A 3 1.10 -8.30 0.77
C LEU A 3 1.20 -7.31 1.94
N ASP A 4 2.43 -7.02 2.36
CA ASP A 4 2.72 -6.05 3.40
C ASP A 4 3.28 -4.78 2.76
N VAL A 5 2.62 -3.66 2.99
CA VAL A 5 3.09 -2.32 2.65
C VAL A 5 3.56 -1.66 3.94
N ALA A 6 4.86 -1.40 4.04
CA ALA A 6 5.46 -0.74 5.20
C ALA A 6 5.98 0.64 4.79
N LEU A 7 5.44 1.68 5.42
CA LEU A 7 5.95 3.03 5.31
C LEU A 7 6.86 3.32 6.52
N SER A 8 8.11 3.69 6.26
CA SER A 8 9.07 4.05 7.32
C SER A 8 9.48 5.50 7.23
N ASN A 9 9.41 6.23 8.33
CA ASN A 9 9.99 7.57 8.42
C ASN A 9 11.48 7.45 8.80
N ARG A 10 12.37 7.64 7.82
CA ARG A 10 13.83 7.65 8.03
C ARG A 10 14.41 9.06 8.17
N GLY A 11 13.55 10.08 8.19
CA GLY A 11 13.94 11.46 8.44
C GLY A 11 14.14 11.75 9.92
N VAL A 12 14.49 13.01 10.21
CA VAL A 12 14.68 13.52 11.58
C VAL A 12 13.44 14.22 12.14
N ASN A 13 12.48 14.57 11.27
CA ASN A 13 11.25 15.25 11.65
C ASN A 13 10.06 14.29 11.61
N ASN A 14 9.04 14.56 12.41
CA ASN A 14 7.78 13.86 12.32
C ASN A 14 7.06 14.20 11.01
N ILE A 15 6.43 13.20 10.41
CA ILE A 15 5.66 13.34 9.17
C ILE A 15 4.18 13.17 9.52
N GLN A 16 3.31 14.01 8.97
CA GLN A 16 1.88 13.99 9.23
C GLN A 16 1.09 13.98 7.92
N ASN A 17 -0.12 13.43 7.98
CA ASN A 17 -1.07 13.38 6.85
C ASN A 17 -0.44 12.78 5.58
N VAL A 18 0.27 11.67 5.73
CA VAL A 18 0.82 10.95 4.58
C VAL A 18 -0.31 10.20 3.90
N LEU A 19 -0.46 10.43 2.61
CA LEU A 19 -1.40 9.76 1.74
C LEU A 19 -0.69 8.60 1.06
N VAL A 20 -1.32 7.43 1.05
CA VAL A 20 -0.79 6.23 0.39
C VAL A 20 -1.89 5.61 -0.47
N ASP A 21 -1.64 5.48 -1.76
CA ASP A 21 -2.47 4.73 -2.69
C ASP A 21 -1.85 3.38 -2.96
N VAL A 22 -2.62 2.32 -2.80
CA VAL A 22 -2.24 0.95 -3.16
C VAL A 22 -3.15 0.47 -4.28
N GLU A 23 -2.61 0.39 -5.49
CA GLU A 23 -3.27 -0.15 -6.66
C GLU A 23 -2.91 -1.63 -6.82
N LEU A 24 -3.93 -2.48 -6.71
CA LEU A 24 -3.81 -3.91 -6.87
C LEU A 24 -4.25 -4.31 -8.29
N PRO A 25 -3.53 -5.21 -8.96
CA PRO A 25 -3.92 -5.67 -10.28
C PRO A 25 -5.14 -6.61 -10.16
N SER A 26 -5.98 -6.68 -11.19
CA SER A 26 -7.26 -7.40 -11.15
C SER A 26 -7.11 -8.92 -10.94
N GLN A 27 -5.91 -9.46 -11.10
CA GLN A 27 -5.58 -10.86 -10.80
C GLN A 27 -5.41 -11.12 -9.28
N LEU A 28 -5.42 -10.09 -8.43
CA LEU A 28 -5.43 -10.23 -6.97
C LEU A 28 -6.83 -9.96 -6.41
N ILE A 29 -7.34 -10.93 -5.66
CA ILE A 29 -8.57 -10.81 -4.89
C ILE A 29 -8.18 -10.50 -3.45
N VAL A 30 -8.60 -9.35 -2.95
CA VAL A 30 -8.43 -9.00 -1.53
C VAL A 30 -9.46 -9.78 -0.71
N LEU A 31 -8.97 -10.60 0.21
CA LEU A 31 -9.79 -11.37 1.14
C LEU A 31 -9.98 -10.63 2.47
N ASP A 32 -8.96 -9.89 2.88
CA ASP A 32 -8.94 -9.15 4.13
C ASP A 32 -7.91 -8.01 4.03
N GLU A 33 -8.16 -6.94 4.76
CA GLU A 33 -7.35 -5.73 4.78
C GLU A 33 -7.25 -5.27 6.23
N THR A 34 -6.01 -5.04 6.68
CA THR A 34 -5.72 -4.61 8.05
C THR A 34 -4.62 -3.56 8.04
N HIS A 35 -4.72 -2.60 8.96
CA HIS A 35 -3.78 -1.48 9.03
C HIS A 35 -3.53 -1.08 10.48
N ASP A 36 -2.40 -0.42 10.73
CA ASP A 36 -2.03 0.04 12.06
C ASP A 36 -2.98 1.12 12.61
N ARG A 37 -2.94 1.32 13.93
CA ARG A 37 -3.74 2.33 14.63
C ARG A 37 -3.34 3.75 14.16
N GLY A 38 -4.34 4.59 13.89
CA GLY A 38 -4.11 5.96 13.40
C GLY A 38 -3.92 6.06 11.89
N VAL A 39 -4.06 4.94 11.17
CA VAL A 39 -4.27 4.90 9.73
C VAL A 39 -5.77 4.86 9.46
N THR A 40 -6.24 5.69 8.53
CA THR A 40 -7.59 5.60 7.98
C THR A 40 -7.53 5.07 6.57
N MET A 41 -8.54 4.27 6.19
CA MET A 41 -8.64 3.63 4.89
C MET A 41 -9.97 4.00 4.24
N SER A 42 -9.93 4.31 2.95
CA SER A 42 -11.10 4.47 2.10
C SER A 42 -10.90 3.73 0.79
N HIS A 43 -11.92 3.02 0.35
CA HIS A 43 -11.90 2.21 -0.87
C HIS A 43 -13.24 2.35 -1.58
N ASP A 44 -13.19 2.73 -2.86
CA ASP A 44 -14.39 2.81 -3.69
C ASP A 44 -14.77 1.43 -4.23
N PRO A 45 -16.01 0.94 -3.99
CA PRO A 45 -16.47 -0.33 -4.53
C PRO A 45 -16.36 -0.36 -6.06
N GLY A 46 -15.54 -1.27 -6.60
CA GLY A 46 -15.32 -1.42 -8.03
C GLY A 46 -14.03 -0.80 -8.55
N MET A 47 -13.28 -0.06 -7.73
CA MET A 47 -11.89 0.29 -8.01
C MET A 47 -10.95 -0.73 -7.38
N ASN A 48 -9.75 -0.89 -7.94
CA ASN A 48 -8.71 -1.73 -7.31
C ASN A 48 -7.67 -0.88 -6.56
N VAL A 49 -8.01 0.37 -6.23
CA VAL A 49 -7.13 1.32 -5.55
C VAL A 49 -7.64 1.54 -4.13
N TYR A 50 -6.78 1.28 -3.15
CA TYR A 50 -7.04 1.53 -1.74
C TYR A 50 -6.32 2.81 -1.32
N HIS A 51 -7.05 3.73 -0.71
CA HIS A 51 -6.53 5.01 -0.26
C HIS A 51 -6.35 5.00 1.25
N TYR A 52 -5.15 5.33 1.71
CA TYR A 52 -4.81 5.39 3.12
C TYR A 52 -4.34 6.79 3.51
N THR A 53 -4.70 7.20 4.72
CA THR A 53 -4.11 8.37 5.36
C THR A 53 -3.45 7.95 6.68
N ILE A 54 -2.15 8.19 6.79
CA ILE A 54 -1.36 7.94 8.00
C ILE A 54 -1.24 9.28 8.73
N GLY A 55 -1.88 9.38 9.89
CA GLY A 55 -2.03 10.65 10.60
C GLY A 55 -0.71 11.24 11.10
N ASN A 56 0.12 10.43 11.76
CA ASN A 56 1.40 10.86 12.32
C ASN A 56 2.39 9.69 12.33
N LEU A 57 3.60 9.92 11.85
CA LEU A 57 4.68 8.94 11.81
C LEU A 57 5.97 9.56 12.38
N GLN A 58 6.40 9.09 13.55
CA GLN A 58 7.58 9.60 14.24
C GLN A 58 8.88 9.20 13.53
N PRO A 59 9.98 9.94 13.73
CA PRO A 59 11.31 9.53 13.26
C PRO A 59 11.65 8.11 13.73
N GLY A 60 12.02 7.23 12.79
CA GLY A 60 12.34 5.83 13.05
C GLY A 60 11.13 4.90 13.21
N GLU A 61 9.92 5.42 13.19
CA GLU A 61 8.69 4.64 13.25
C GLU A 61 8.31 4.07 11.87
N ASN A 62 7.63 2.92 11.91
CA ASN A 62 7.05 2.30 10.73
C ASN A 62 5.54 2.17 10.93
N SER A 63 4.78 2.47 9.88
CA SER A 63 3.36 2.16 9.78
C SER A 63 3.15 1.10 8.71
N ARG A 64 2.26 0.15 8.97
CA ARG A 64 1.99 -0.99 8.11
C ARG A 64 0.53 -1.07 7.70
N VAL A 65 0.37 -1.48 6.45
CA VAL A 65 -0.89 -1.92 5.86
C VAL A 65 -0.66 -3.32 5.32
N ARG A 66 -1.59 -4.23 5.58
CA ARG A 66 -1.51 -5.63 5.22
C ARG A 66 -2.76 -6.06 4.48
N PHE A 67 -2.54 -6.63 3.31
CA PHE A 67 -3.58 -7.28 2.52
C PHE A 67 -3.39 -8.78 2.55
N LYS A 68 -4.45 -9.49 2.91
CA LYS A 68 -4.56 -10.92 2.65
C LYS A 68 -5.12 -11.07 1.25
N VAL A 69 -4.28 -11.48 0.31
CA VAL A 69 -4.67 -11.62 -1.10
C VAL A 69 -4.72 -13.08 -1.51
N ARG A 70 -5.68 -13.39 -2.37
CA ARG A 70 -5.73 -14.62 -3.14
C ARG A 70 -5.47 -14.28 -4.59
N THR A 71 -4.62 -15.07 -5.21
CA THR A 71 -4.28 -14.91 -6.60
C THR A 71 -5.28 -15.67 -7.48
N ALA A 72 -5.70 -15.03 -8.57
CA ALA A 72 -6.63 -15.56 -9.55
C ALA A 72 -5.97 -15.57 -10.94
N PHE A 73 -4.78 -16.16 -11.03
CA PHE A 73 -3.95 -16.13 -12.24
C PHE A 73 -4.54 -16.90 -13.44
N GLY A 74 -5.42 -17.87 -13.20
CA GLY A 74 -5.78 -18.86 -14.24
C GLY A 74 -4.54 -19.61 -14.73
N THR A 75 -4.18 -19.46 -16.01
CA THR A 75 -2.97 -20.02 -16.63
C THR A 75 -1.74 -19.09 -16.58
N MET A 76 -1.87 -17.88 -16.02
CA MET A 76 -0.77 -16.92 -15.93
C MET A 76 0.28 -17.34 -14.88
N SER A 77 1.54 -17.01 -15.12
CA SER A 77 2.64 -17.28 -14.19
C SER A 77 2.90 -16.18 -13.15
N GLU A 78 2.41 -14.96 -13.40
CA GLU A 78 2.65 -13.75 -12.60
C GLU A 78 1.42 -12.83 -12.64
N THR A 79 1.22 -11.97 -11.64
CA THR A 79 0.19 -10.91 -11.68
C THR A 79 0.63 -9.72 -12.52
N GLY A 80 -0.29 -8.78 -12.77
CA GLY A 80 0.11 -7.39 -13.02
C GLY A 80 0.90 -6.81 -11.84
N SER A 81 1.39 -5.58 -12.00
CA SER A 81 2.13 -4.92 -10.93
C SER A 81 1.18 -4.39 -9.85
N VAL A 82 1.56 -4.62 -8.59
CA VAL A 82 1.07 -3.85 -7.44
C VAL A 82 1.83 -2.53 -7.43
N LYS A 83 1.12 -1.41 -7.42
CA LYS A 83 1.71 -0.08 -7.36
C LYS A 83 1.34 0.61 -6.05
N VAL A 84 2.34 1.10 -5.34
CA VAL A 84 2.17 1.87 -4.12
C VAL A 84 2.69 3.27 -4.36
N THR A 85 1.85 4.28 -4.12
CA THR A 85 2.24 5.68 -4.24
C THR A 85 2.05 6.37 -2.91
N ALA A 86 3.11 6.92 -2.32
CA ALA A 86 3.07 7.65 -1.06
C ALA A 86 3.46 9.12 -1.26
N TRP A 87 2.69 10.04 -0.69
CA TRP A 87 2.97 11.48 -0.77
C TRP A 87 2.34 12.25 0.39
N GLN A 88 2.76 13.50 0.58
CA GLN A 88 2.18 14.41 1.56
C GLN A 88 1.58 15.63 0.84
N ARG A 89 0.40 16.09 1.29
CA ARG A 89 -0.32 17.20 0.62
C ARG A 89 0.42 18.54 0.70
N ASP A 90 1.16 18.77 1.79
CA ASP A 90 1.67 20.10 2.15
C ASP A 90 3.21 20.24 2.05
N LEU A 91 3.91 19.23 1.52
CA LEU A 91 5.35 19.35 1.23
C LEU A 91 5.58 19.41 -0.28
N PRO A 92 6.31 20.42 -0.80
CA PRO A 92 6.82 20.36 -2.16
C PRO A 92 7.86 19.23 -2.23
N GLY A 93 7.44 18.08 -2.76
CA GLY A 93 8.27 16.90 -2.86
C GLY A 93 7.67 15.91 -3.85
N ASP A 94 8.54 15.10 -4.44
CA ASP A 94 8.15 14.06 -5.39
C ASP A 94 7.32 12.96 -4.70
N LYS A 95 6.35 12.42 -5.42
CA LYS A 95 5.62 11.23 -4.98
C LYS A 95 6.59 10.05 -4.94
N LEU A 96 6.65 9.35 -3.81
CA LEU A 96 7.36 8.09 -3.75
C LEU A 96 6.49 7.03 -4.41
N VAL A 97 6.97 6.42 -5.48
CA VAL A 97 6.26 5.36 -6.20
C VAL A 97 7.08 4.09 -6.15
N GLU A 98 6.51 3.04 -5.59
CA GLU A 98 7.08 1.71 -5.55
C GLU A 98 6.18 0.75 -6.34
N THR A 99 6.78 -0.18 -7.06
CA THR A 99 6.05 -1.13 -7.90
C THR A 99 6.62 -2.53 -7.72
N ALA A 100 5.76 -3.50 -7.42
CA ALA A 100 6.13 -4.88 -7.18
C ALA A 100 5.28 -5.83 -8.02
N VAL A 101 5.86 -6.94 -8.47
CA VAL A 101 5.13 -8.01 -9.19
C VAL A 101 5.08 -9.25 -8.30
N ILE A 102 3.90 -9.85 -8.16
CA ILE A 102 3.74 -11.11 -7.41
C ILE A 102 3.80 -12.27 -8.39
N LYS A 103 4.81 -13.14 -8.19
CA LYS A 103 5.04 -14.34 -9.01
C LYS A 103 4.59 -15.60 -8.29
N LEU A 104 4.09 -16.58 -9.04
CA LEU A 104 3.88 -17.92 -8.52
C LEU A 104 5.23 -18.52 -8.09
N ARG A 105 5.32 -19.00 -6.85
CA ARG A 105 6.42 -19.88 -6.45
C ARG A 105 6.18 -21.25 -7.10
N ARG A 106 7.06 -21.66 -8.01
CA ARG A 106 7.10 -23.02 -8.54
C ARG A 106 7.81 -23.95 -7.56
#